data_AF-A0A1I8GUY3-F1
#
_entry.id   AF-A0A1I8GUY3-F1
#
_cell.length_a   1.000
_cell.length_b   1.000
_cell.length_c   1.000
_cell.angle_alpha   90.00
_cell.angle_beta   90.00
_cell.angle_gamma   90.00
#
_symmetry.space_group_name_H-M   'P 1'
#
loop_
_entity.id
_entity.type
_entity.pdbx_description
1 polymer ?
#
loop_
_entity_poly.entity_id
_entity_poly.type
_entity_poly.pdbx_seq_one_letter_code
_entity_poly.pdbx_strand_id
1 'polypeptide(L)'
;MPVSCLARRRLHSSRQLLKRDYYEVLGVGRQANQKDIKKAYYDLAKKHHPDVNKNDPTAAKRFQEVSEAYEVLSDESKRKQYDTFGMHGPQGQQHPGGGGGGGGGFSGFENYQGSIDPEELFRRIFRDAGFDFGRGGGGGRGGAGGPGAAENIFGFAPAREVTLNLTFEEAARGVNKEVTVGVKDTCVRCSGSGSEPGSKPMVCPQCNGTGMESLTTGAYFMRTTCRRCGGARQIVKNPCVDCRGAGQTTQRKRLVIPVPAGVEAGQTLRVPVGRQEIWVNIQVERSRNFRREGADIHSDVDVSISQAVLGGKVRVPGLYEDLTIAIPPGTGSHERIRLPGKGIARFNSFGYGDHYIHVRVRAPRRLTEAQRALMLGFAEFEDAFQAIDTTESFLLSQLKAVIVQNNLATAAVKKDKGGKGEDRRKPDSSEPDSTSNSTEKASASKKG
;
A
#
# COMPACT_ATOMS: atom_id res chain seq x y z
N MET A 1 30.14 82.62 -35.66
CA MET A 1 30.09 82.45 -37.12
C MET A 1 30.30 80.97 -37.44
N PRO A 2 29.56 80.40 -38.40
CA PRO A 2 28.80 79.16 -38.20
C PRO A 2 29.18 78.00 -39.16
N VAL A 3 28.37 76.92 -39.11
CA VAL A 3 28.15 75.85 -40.11
C VAL A 3 29.27 74.77 -40.14
N SER A 4 29.01 73.46 -40.03
CA SER A 4 28.05 72.68 -40.81
C SER A 4 27.72 71.31 -40.19
N CYS A 5 26.46 70.92 -40.38
CA CYS A 5 25.88 69.62 -40.07
C CYS A 5 26.51 68.47 -40.86
N LEU A 6 26.74 67.34 -40.20
CA LEU A 6 26.63 66.02 -40.83
C LEU A 6 25.75 65.12 -39.97
N ALA A 7 24.48 65.07 -40.36
CA ALA A 7 23.51 64.13 -39.81
C ALA A 7 23.93 62.69 -40.14
N ARG A 8 24.42 61.96 -39.13
CA ARG A 8 24.53 60.50 -39.20
C ARG A 8 23.12 59.92 -39.21
N ARG A 9 22.66 59.51 -40.40
CA ARG A 9 21.46 58.67 -40.55
C ARG A 9 21.68 57.40 -39.74
N ARG A 10 20.85 57.17 -38.71
CA ARG A 10 20.72 55.85 -38.09
C ARG A 10 20.06 54.95 -39.12
N LEU A 11 20.86 54.09 -39.76
CA LEU A 11 20.35 52.91 -40.44
C LEU A 11 19.69 52.06 -39.35
N HIS A 12 18.38 52.18 -39.21
CA HIS A 12 17.60 51.16 -38.54
C HIS A 12 17.64 49.97 -39.49
N SER A 13 18.52 48.99 -39.20
CA SER A 13 18.25 47.66 -39.72
C SER A 13 16.93 47.24 -39.09
N SER A 14 15.92 47.16 -39.94
CA SER A 14 14.68 46.48 -39.63
C SER A 14 15.03 45.15 -38.97
N ARG A 15 14.74 45.01 -37.68
CA ARG A 15 14.43 43.71 -37.07
C ARG A 15 13.19 43.20 -37.81
N GLN A 16 13.38 42.73 -39.04
CA GLN A 16 12.49 41.74 -39.62
C GLN A 16 12.40 40.64 -38.58
N LEU A 17 11.17 40.29 -38.24
CA LEU A 17 10.77 39.29 -37.26
C LEU A 17 11.64 38.02 -37.39
N LEU A 18 12.77 37.99 -36.69
CA LEU A 18 13.54 36.76 -36.48
C LEU A 18 12.70 35.93 -35.52
N LYS A 19 11.91 35.01 -36.08
CA LYS A 19 11.29 33.91 -35.34
C LYS A 19 12.38 33.27 -34.46
N ARG A 20 12.03 32.95 -33.21
CA ARG A 20 12.99 32.42 -32.22
C ARG A 20 13.56 31.08 -32.69
N ASP A 21 14.83 30.82 -32.40
CA ASP A 21 15.50 29.55 -32.71
C ASP A 21 14.76 28.38 -32.04
N TYR A 22 14.50 27.28 -32.75
CA TYR A 22 13.74 26.14 -32.21
C TYR A 22 14.43 25.50 -30.99
N TYR A 23 15.76 25.51 -30.95
CA TYR A 23 16.54 25.07 -29.80
C TYR A 23 16.32 25.97 -28.57
N GLU A 24 16.20 27.28 -28.76
CA GLU A 24 15.91 28.24 -27.68
C GLU A 24 14.45 28.16 -27.22
N VAL A 25 13.52 27.88 -28.13
CA VAL A 25 12.09 27.67 -27.83
C VAL A 25 11.91 26.43 -26.95
N LEU A 26 12.62 25.35 -27.24
CA LEU A 26 12.61 24.13 -26.42
C LEU A 26 13.53 24.21 -25.18
N GLY A 27 14.40 25.22 -25.09
CA GLY A 27 15.35 25.38 -23.97
C GLY A 27 16.45 24.32 -23.94
N VAL A 28 16.84 23.78 -25.10
CA VAL A 28 17.86 22.73 -25.23
C VAL A 28 19.05 23.22 -26.06
N GLY A 29 20.24 22.68 -25.78
CA GLY A 29 21.43 23.00 -26.57
C GLY A 29 21.36 22.44 -28.00
N ARG A 30 22.05 23.06 -28.96
CA ARG A 30 22.11 22.60 -30.37
C ARG A 30 22.65 21.16 -30.52
N GLN A 31 23.44 20.69 -29.55
CA GLN A 31 23.99 19.32 -29.48
C GLN A 31 23.11 18.35 -28.67
N ALA A 32 21.88 18.73 -28.31
CA ALA A 32 20.99 17.88 -27.52
C ALA A 32 20.63 16.58 -28.27
N ASN A 33 20.58 15.47 -27.54
CA ASN A 33 20.21 14.18 -28.09
C ASN A 33 18.68 14.10 -28.28
N GLN A 34 18.20 13.19 -29.12
CA GLN A 34 16.77 13.09 -29.48
C GLN A 34 15.86 12.89 -28.26
N LYS A 35 16.39 12.20 -27.24
CA LYS A 35 15.71 11.96 -25.96
C LYS A 35 15.54 13.25 -25.14
N ASP A 36 16.54 14.14 -25.17
CA ASP A 36 16.53 15.39 -24.40
C ASP A 36 15.57 16.41 -25.02
N ILE A 37 15.54 16.47 -26.36
CA ILE A 37 14.57 17.28 -27.13
C ILE A 37 13.14 16.83 -26.82
N LYS A 38 12.90 15.51 -26.77
CA LYS A 38 11.59 14.94 -26.42
C LYS A 38 11.18 15.23 -24.97
N LYS A 39 12.13 15.18 -24.04
CA LYS A 39 11.87 15.50 -22.63
C LYS A 39 11.52 16.98 -22.43
N ALA A 40 12.28 17.86 -23.05
CA ALA A 40 12.05 19.31 -22.96
C ALA A 40 10.71 19.72 -23.57
N TYR A 41 10.32 19.13 -24.71
CA TYR A 41 8.99 19.29 -25.28
C TYR A 41 7.89 18.88 -24.32
N TYR A 42 8.02 17.73 -23.65
CA TYR A 42 7.01 17.24 -22.70
C TYR A 42 6.82 18.20 -21.52
N ASP A 43 7.92 18.71 -20.95
CA ASP A 43 7.88 19.62 -19.81
C ASP A 43 7.24 20.97 -20.18
N LEU A 44 7.48 21.46 -21.40
CA LEU A 44 6.90 22.72 -21.90
C LEU A 44 5.45 22.55 -22.35
N ALA A 45 5.11 21.44 -23.00
CA ALA A 45 3.75 21.10 -23.42
C ALA A 45 2.81 20.98 -22.22
N LYS A 46 3.25 20.33 -21.13
CA LYS A 46 2.47 20.25 -19.88
C LYS A 46 2.25 21.62 -19.23
N LYS A 47 3.26 22.50 -19.28
CA LYS A 47 3.19 23.85 -18.69
C LYS A 47 2.31 24.79 -19.49
N HIS A 48 2.28 24.65 -20.82
CA HIS A 48 1.54 25.56 -21.72
C HIS A 48 0.26 24.95 -22.30
N HIS A 49 -0.20 23.80 -21.77
CA HIS A 49 -1.41 23.14 -22.23
C HIS A 49 -2.64 24.05 -22.06
N PRO A 50 -3.54 24.14 -23.07
CA PRO A 50 -4.71 25.02 -23.03
C PRO A 50 -5.67 24.67 -21.89
N ASP A 51 -5.81 23.39 -21.52
CA ASP A 51 -6.63 22.99 -20.35
C ASP A 51 -6.08 23.46 -19.00
N VAL A 52 -4.77 23.65 -18.86
CA VAL A 52 -4.15 24.12 -17.61
C VAL A 52 -4.19 25.66 -17.55
N ASN A 53 -4.14 26.33 -18.70
CA ASN A 53 -4.11 27.79 -18.82
C ASN A 53 -5.28 28.33 -19.67
N LYS A 54 -6.51 28.07 -19.23
CA LYS A 54 -7.74 28.39 -20.00
C LYS A 54 -7.97 29.89 -20.27
N ASN A 55 -7.31 30.78 -19.53
CA ASN A 55 -7.57 32.22 -19.55
C ASN A 55 -6.44 33.05 -20.21
N ASP A 56 -5.35 32.42 -20.67
CA ASP A 56 -4.19 33.13 -21.23
C ASP A 56 -4.00 32.85 -22.73
N PRO A 57 -4.31 33.82 -23.63
CA PRO A 57 -4.10 33.64 -25.08
C PRO A 57 -2.61 33.59 -25.47
N THR A 58 -1.71 33.95 -24.56
CA THR A 58 -0.25 33.83 -24.77
C THR A 58 0.27 32.42 -24.58
N ALA A 59 -0.41 31.57 -23.79
CA ALA A 59 -0.05 30.17 -23.59
C ALA A 59 -0.29 29.35 -24.85
N ALA A 60 -1.40 29.59 -25.55
CA ALA A 60 -1.71 28.95 -26.83
C ALA A 60 -0.66 29.24 -27.91
N LYS A 61 -0.19 30.50 -28.01
CA LYS A 61 0.87 30.89 -28.95
C LYS A 61 2.21 30.22 -28.63
N ARG A 62 2.58 30.15 -27.34
CA ARG A 62 3.79 29.45 -26.90
C ARG A 62 3.71 27.94 -27.12
N PHE A 63 2.54 27.35 -26.95
CA PHE A 63 2.30 25.94 -27.22
C PHE A 63 2.45 25.60 -28.72
N GLN A 64 1.97 26.51 -29.58
CA GLN A 64 2.14 26.41 -31.02
C GLN A 64 3.61 26.49 -31.43
N GLU A 65 4.36 27.47 -30.90
CA GLU A 65 5.80 27.62 -31.14
C GLU A 65 6.61 26.39 -30.66
N VAL A 66 6.27 25.83 -29.50
CA VAL A 66 6.91 24.62 -28.94
C VAL A 66 6.62 23.38 -29.77
N SER A 67 5.41 23.28 -30.35
CA SER A 67 5.01 22.15 -31.20
C SER A 67 5.68 22.20 -32.58
N GLU A 68 5.77 23.39 -33.18
CA GLU A 68 6.52 23.63 -34.42
C GLU A 68 8.01 23.28 -34.25
N ALA A 69 8.60 23.72 -33.12
CA ALA A 69 9.99 23.41 -32.79
C ALA A 69 10.25 21.90 -32.65
N TYR A 70 9.32 21.18 -32.00
CA TYR A 70 9.45 19.73 -31.85
C TYR A 70 9.28 19.00 -33.18
N GLU A 71 8.36 19.42 -34.05
CA GLU A 71 8.17 18.74 -35.35
C GLU A 71 9.45 18.76 -36.19
N VAL A 72 10.14 19.90 -36.25
CA VAL A 72 11.38 20.07 -37.02
C VAL A 72 12.55 19.35 -36.36
N LEU A 73 12.66 19.40 -35.04
CA LEU A 73 13.79 18.81 -34.30
C LEU A 73 13.59 17.31 -33.98
N SER A 74 12.36 16.78 -34.07
CA SER A 74 12.01 15.38 -33.76
C SER A 74 12.44 14.39 -34.85
N ASP A 75 12.53 14.84 -36.10
CA ASP A 75 12.98 14.04 -37.24
C ASP A 75 14.43 14.38 -37.59
N GLU A 76 15.32 13.39 -37.64
CA GLU A 76 16.75 13.60 -37.89
C GLU A 76 17.03 14.23 -39.26
N SER A 77 16.21 13.93 -40.27
CA SER A 77 16.31 14.52 -41.61
C SER A 77 15.90 16.00 -41.62
N LYS A 78 14.81 16.36 -40.93
CA LYS A 78 14.33 17.75 -40.81
C LYS A 78 15.27 18.59 -39.95
N ARG A 79 15.81 18.01 -38.86
CA ARG A 79 16.83 18.64 -38.03
C ARG A 79 18.09 18.99 -38.82
N LYS A 80 18.59 18.06 -39.66
CA LYS A 80 19.75 18.32 -40.53
C LYS A 80 19.48 19.44 -41.54
N GLN A 81 18.28 19.48 -42.12
CA GLN A 81 17.88 20.55 -43.04
C GLN A 81 17.81 21.91 -42.32
N TYR A 82 17.23 21.94 -41.13
CA TYR A 82 17.16 23.11 -40.27
C TYR A 82 18.55 23.60 -39.82
N ASP A 83 19.44 22.69 -39.44
CA ASP A 83 20.80 23.02 -39.03
C ASP A 83 21.67 23.51 -40.20
N THR A 84 21.36 23.10 -41.44
CA THR A 84 22.11 23.47 -42.66
C THR A 84 21.64 24.80 -43.26
N PHE A 85 20.32 25.04 -43.29
CA PHE A 85 19.72 26.18 -43.98
C PHE A 85 19.10 27.22 -43.02
N GLY A 86 19.03 26.92 -41.72
CA GLY A 86 18.37 27.78 -40.74
C GLY A 86 16.84 27.85 -40.93
N MET A 87 16.21 28.81 -40.27
CA MET A 87 14.76 29.08 -40.34
C MET A 87 14.26 29.56 -41.72
N HIS A 88 15.16 29.89 -42.65
CA HIS A 88 14.83 30.35 -43.99
C HIS A 88 15.28 29.27 -44.97
N GLY A 89 14.36 28.38 -45.35
CA GLY A 89 14.58 27.48 -46.47
C GLY A 89 15.00 28.25 -47.74
N PRO A 90 15.64 27.59 -48.71
CA PRO A 90 16.21 28.25 -49.88
C PRO A 90 15.12 28.88 -50.74
N GLN A 91 14.91 30.18 -50.56
CA GLN A 91 13.95 30.97 -51.30
C GLN A 91 14.63 32.27 -51.70
N GLY A 92 15.16 32.30 -52.93
CA GLY A 92 15.71 33.52 -53.50
C GLY A 92 16.77 33.32 -54.57
N GLN A 93 16.37 32.90 -55.78
CA GLN A 93 17.03 33.35 -57.01
C GLN A 93 15.98 33.46 -58.12
N GLN A 94 15.28 34.59 -58.17
CA GLN A 94 14.52 35.02 -59.34
C GLN A 94 15.52 35.60 -60.34
N HIS A 95 15.71 34.95 -61.50
CA HIS A 95 16.33 35.58 -62.67
C HIS A 95 15.21 35.90 -63.69
N PRO A 96 15.23 37.05 -64.40
CA PRO A 96 14.13 37.47 -65.26
C PRO A 96 14.31 36.96 -66.69
N GLY A 97 13.29 36.31 -67.24
CA GLY A 97 13.14 36.06 -68.67
C GLY A 97 12.90 34.59 -69.05
N GLY A 98 11.90 34.37 -69.89
CA GLY A 98 11.70 33.11 -70.64
C GLY A 98 10.59 32.21 -70.11
N GLY A 99 9.50 32.10 -70.86
CA GLY A 99 8.36 31.25 -70.54
C GLY A 99 8.57 29.77 -70.86
N GLY A 100 7.55 28.98 -70.50
CA GLY A 100 7.28 27.68 -71.11
C GLY A 100 7.68 26.45 -70.28
N GLY A 101 6.66 25.76 -69.76
CA GLY A 101 6.54 24.30 -69.84
C GLY A 101 7.42 23.43 -68.94
N GLY A 102 6.76 22.77 -67.98
CA GLY A 102 7.01 21.36 -67.59
C GLY A 102 8.33 21.03 -66.89
N GLY A 103 8.25 20.68 -65.60
CA GLY A 103 9.36 20.02 -64.90
C GLY A 103 9.26 20.19 -63.40
N GLY A 104 9.41 19.08 -62.66
CA GLY A 104 9.32 19.03 -61.20
C GLY A 104 10.20 20.07 -60.52
N GLY A 105 9.58 20.87 -59.64
CA GLY A 105 10.22 21.95 -58.90
C GLY A 105 9.76 21.95 -57.45
N PHE A 106 10.75 21.86 -56.57
CA PHE A 106 10.70 21.87 -55.10
C PHE A 106 9.71 22.91 -54.52
N SER A 107 8.56 22.44 -54.02
CA SER A 107 7.60 23.24 -53.23
C SER A 107 7.63 22.76 -51.77
N GLY A 108 8.69 23.14 -51.05
CA GLY A 108 9.05 22.48 -49.78
C GLY A 108 9.06 23.35 -48.53
N PHE A 109 8.66 24.64 -48.59
CA PHE A 109 8.76 25.50 -47.39
C PHE A 109 7.60 26.47 -47.16
N GLU A 110 6.76 26.78 -48.16
CA GLU A 110 5.60 27.68 -47.98
C GLU A 110 4.27 26.95 -47.70
N ASN A 111 4.25 25.61 -47.73
CA ASN A 111 3.06 24.80 -47.42
C ASN A 111 3.06 24.19 -45.99
N TYR A 112 3.91 24.66 -45.07
CA TYR A 112 3.79 24.35 -43.63
C TYR A 112 2.68 25.18 -42.94
N GLN A 113 1.62 25.51 -43.67
CA GLN A 113 0.34 26.00 -43.13
C GLN A 113 -0.80 25.04 -43.53
N GLY A 114 -0.60 23.76 -43.25
CA GLY A 114 -1.55 22.69 -43.57
C GLY A 114 -1.77 21.73 -42.39
N SER A 115 -2.74 22.09 -41.54
CA SER A 115 -3.69 21.17 -40.89
C SER A 115 -3.13 19.95 -40.14
N ILE A 116 -2.29 20.15 -39.14
CA ILE A 116 -2.24 19.20 -38.01
C ILE A 116 -2.61 19.99 -36.77
N ASP A 117 -3.76 19.68 -36.18
CA ASP A 117 -4.13 20.27 -34.90
C ASP A 117 -3.01 19.92 -33.90
N PRO A 118 -2.41 20.90 -33.19
CA PRO A 118 -1.38 20.64 -32.18
C PRO A 118 -1.83 19.60 -31.14
N GLU A 119 -3.14 19.56 -30.84
CA GLU A 119 -3.81 18.53 -30.05
C GLU A 119 -3.73 17.11 -30.66
N GLU A 120 -3.80 16.98 -31.98
CA GLU A 120 -3.75 15.71 -32.70
C GLU A 120 -2.31 15.17 -32.78
N LEU A 121 -1.32 16.05 -32.98
CA LEU A 121 0.10 15.70 -32.88
C LEU A 121 0.45 15.20 -31.47
N PHE A 122 -0.02 15.92 -30.44
CA PHE A 122 0.12 15.52 -29.05
C PHE A 122 -0.57 14.17 -28.77
N ARG A 123 -1.84 13.99 -29.19
CA ARG A 123 -2.58 12.72 -29.01
C ARG A 123 -1.93 11.55 -29.74
N ARG A 124 -1.36 11.75 -30.94
CA ARG A 124 -0.66 10.69 -31.69
C ARG A 124 0.62 10.25 -30.99
N ILE A 125 1.40 11.21 -30.49
CA ILE A 125 2.65 10.95 -29.76
C ILE A 125 2.37 10.32 -28.39
N PHE A 126 1.34 10.76 -27.67
CA PHE A 126 0.94 10.16 -26.39
C PHE A 126 0.42 8.72 -26.56
N ARG A 127 -0.18 8.40 -27.71
CA ARG A 127 -0.64 7.04 -28.06
C ARG A 127 0.52 6.11 -28.48
N ASP A 128 1.48 6.62 -29.25
CA ASP A 128 2.69 5.87 -29.67
C ASP A 128 3.73 5.71 -28.55
N ALA A 129 3.69 6.54 -27.51
CA ALA A 129 4.67 6.53 -26.43
C ALA A 129 4.29 5.67 -25.20
N GLY A 130 3.11 5.04 -25.16
CA GLY A 130 2.77 4.09 -24.09
C GLY A 130 2.74 4.67 -22.66
N PHE A 131 2.61 5.99 -22.50
CA PHE A 131 2.45 6.66 -21.20
C PHE A 131 0.96 6.88 -20.92
N ASP A 132 0.28 5.82 -20.51
CA ASP A 132 -1.10 5.87 -20.00
C ASP A 132 -1.10 6.33 -18.54
N PHE A 133 -1.25 7.64 -18.32
CA PHE A 133 -1.75 8.17 -17.05
C PHE A 133 -3.24 8.51 -17.21
N GLY A 134 -4.06 7.46 -17.21
CA GLY A 134 -5.43 7.51 -16.75
C GLY A 134 -6.45 8.01 -17.76
N ARG A 135 -7.17 7.07 -18.39
CA ARG A 135 -8.62 6.83 -18.21
C ARG A 135 -9.14 6.02 -19.39
N GLY A 136 -9.35 4.73 -19.12
CA GLY A 136 -10.18 3.73 -19.81
C GLY A 136 -10.71 4.01 -21.21
N GLY A 137 -10.47 3.07 -22.12
CA GLY A 137 -11.37 2.79 -23.23
C GLY A 137 -10.72 2.33 -24.53
N GLY A 138 -10.65 1.01 -24.70
CA GLY A 138 -10.96 0.29 -25.94
C GLY A 138 -10.34 0.74 -27.28
N GLY A 139 -9.56 -0.17 -27.86
CA GLY A 139 -9.77 -0.55 -29.26
C GLY A 139 -8.69 -0.19 -30.27
N GLY A 140 -7.96 -1.23 -30.72
CA GLY A 140 -7.82 -1.49 -32.16
C GLY A 140 -6.54 -1.05 -32.88
N ARG A 141 -5.64 -2.02 -33.09
CA ARG A 141 -4.90 -2.38 -34.33
C ARG A 141 -3.68 -3.22 -33.88
N GLY A 142 -3.63 -4.54 -34.02
CA GLY A 142 -3.91 -5.34 -35.21
C GLY A 142 -2.57 -5.89 -35.73
N GLY A 143 -2.09 -6.98 -35.14
CA GLY A 143 -0.86 -7.69 -35.55
C GLY A 143 -0.89 -9.14 -35.06
N ALA A 144 -1.19 -10.06 -35.96
CA ALA A 144 -1.41 -11.48 -35.71
C ALA A 144 -0.10 -12.29 -35.60
N GLY A 145 -0.04 -13.25 -34.66
CA GLY A 145 0.97 -14.31 -34.68
C GLY A 145 1.17 -15.11 -33.38
N GLY A 146 0.46 -16.24 -33.23
CA GLY A 146 0.89 -17.41 -32.41
C GLY A 146 0.17 -17.66 -31.06
N PRO A 147 -0.41 -18.86 -30.82
CA PRO A 147 -0.93 -19.26 -29.51
C PRO A 147 0.25 -19.58 -28.58
N GLY A 148 0.75 -18.56 -27.86
CA GLY A 148 1.83 -18.71 -26.87
C GLY A 148 2.83 -17.56 -26.81
N ALA A 149 2.78 -16.61 -27.75
CA ALA A 149 3.67 -15.44 -27.76
C ALA A 149 2.98 -14.13 -27.31
N ALA A 150 1.68 -14.18 -26.97
CA ALA A 150 0.91 -13.03 -26.51
C ALA A 150 1.04 -12.75 -25.00
N GLU A 151 1.71 -13.61 -24.21
CA GLU A 151 1.91 -13.35 -22.78
C GLU A 151 3.15 -12.48 -22.48
N ASN A 152 4.01 -12.20 -23.47
CA ASN A 152 5.35 -11.65 -23.20
C ASN A 152 5.71 -10.33 -23.89
N ILE A 153 4.78 -9.66 -24.59
CA ILE A 153 5.07 -8.34 -25.20
C ILE A 153 4.45 -7.15 -24.44
N PHE A 154 3.43 -7.41 -23.63
CA PHE A 154 2.93 -6.52 -22.58
C PHE A 154 2.96 -7.32 -21.27
N GLY A 155 4.16 -7.59 -20.76
CA GLY A 155 4.49 -8.56 -19.70
C GLY A 155 3.90 -8.31 -18.31
N PHE A 156 2.66 -7.84 -18.20
CA PHE A 156 1.82 -8.07 -17.04
C PHE A 156 0.88 -9.21 -17.38
N ALA A 157 1.36 -10.45 -17.25
CA ALA A 157 0.43 -11.50 -16.83
C ALA A 157 -0.35 -10.92 -15.64
N PRO A 158 -1.70 -11.01 -15.60
CA PRO A 158 -2.48 -10.39 -14.54
C PRO A 158 -1.88 -10.86 -13.23
N ALA A 159 -1.29 -9.90 -12.52
CA ALA A 159 -0.47 -10.22 -11.39
C ALA A 159 -1.39 -10.94 -10.41
N ARG A 160 -1.04 -12.20 -10.08
CA ARG A 160 -2.03 -13.08 -9.48
C ARG A 160 -2.32 -12.55 -8.08
N GLU A 161 -3.51 -12.01 -7.90
CA GLU A 161 -3.94 -11.49 -6.61
C GLU A 161 -4.44 -12.64 -5.75
N VAL A 162 -3.92 -12.72 -4.53
CA VAL A 162 -4.33 -13.70 -3.53
C VAL A 162 -4.72 -12.94 -2.27
N THR A 163 -5.95 -13.15 -1.80
CA THR A 163 -6.40 -12.56 -0.54
C THR A 163 -5.96 -13.44 0.62
N LEU A 164 -5.31 -12.83 1.61
CA LEU A 164 -4.84 -13.51 2.81
C LEU A 164 -5.58 -12.92 4.01
N ASN A 165 -6.45 -13.74 4.59
CA ASN A 165 -7.23 -13.37 5.78
C ASN A 165 -6.40 -13.65 7.03
N LEU A 166 -6.22 -12.62 7.86
CA LEU A 166 -5.54 -12.69 9.14
C LEU A 166 -6.50 -12.29 10.25
N THR A 167 -6.35 -12.93 11.40
CA THR A 167 -6.92 -12.40 12.63
C THR A 167 -6.19 -11.13 13.05
N PHE A 168 -6.84 -10.32 13.87
CA PHE A 168 -6.24 -9.10 14.40
C PHE A 168 -4.92 -9.36 15.16
N GLU A 169 -4.89 -10.43 15.96
CA GLU A 169 -3.71 -10.79 16.75
C GLU A 169 -2.55 -11.26 15.86
N GLU A 170 -2.84 -12.05 14.82
CA GLU A 170 -1.84 -12.46 13.82
C GLU A 170 -1.26 -11.27 13.06
N ALA A 171 -2.10 -10.33 12.62
CA ALA A 171 -1.66 -9.12 11.91
C ALA A 171 -0.80 -8.22 12.79
N ALA A 172 -1.10 -8.17 14.09
CA ALA A 172 -0.40 -7.34 15.04
C ALA A 172 0.95 -7.93 15.47
N ARG A 173 1.02 -9.25 15.72
CA ARG A 173 2.25 -9.96 16.11
C ARG A 173 3.17 -10.29 14.93
N GLY A 174 2.62 -10.40 13.72
CA GLY A 174 3.30 -10.97 12.56
C GLY A 174 3.26 -12.50 12.63
N VAL A 175 3.06 -13.14 11.48
CA VAL A 175 2.96 -14.61 11.39
C VAL A 175 3.47 -15.09 10.04
N ASN A 176 4.06 -16.29 10.03
CA ASN A 176 4.36 -17.01 8.81
C ASN A 176 3.11 -17.81 8.40
N LYS A 177 2.37 -17.34 7.40
CA LYS A 177 1.13 -17.99 6.96
C LYS A 177 1.40 -18.87 5.74
N GLU A 178 0.95 -20.11 5.80
CA GLU A 178 1.00 -21.03 4.66
C GLU A 178 -0.17 -20.78 3.72
N VAL A 179 0.13 -20.52 2.44
CA VAL A 179 -0.87 -20.33 1.39
C VAL A 179 -0.56 -21.27 0.23
N THR A 180 -1.60 -21.94 -0.28
CA THR A 180 -1.47 -22.78 -1.48
C THR A 180 -1.88 -21.99 -2.70
N VAL A 181 -0.94 -21.71 -3.60
CA VAL A 181 -1.20 -20.95 -4.83
C VAL A 181 -0.95 -21.81 -6.06
N GLY A 182 -1.85 -21.69 -7.04
CA GLY A 182 -1.70 -22.29 -8.36
C GLY A 182 -0.80 -21.42 -9.24
N VAL A 183 0.39 -21.91 -9.56
CA VAL A 183 1.40 -21.20 -10.36
C VAL A 183 1.64 -22.00 -11.64
N LYS A 184 1.80 -21.30 -12.79
CA LYS A 184 2.24 -21.95 -14.02
C LYS A 184 3.72 -22.30 -13.86
N ASP A 185 4.02 -23.60 -13.79
CA ASP A 185 5.39 -24.08 -13.70
C ASP A 185 5.67 -25.10 -14.81
N THR A 186 6.95 -25.40 -14.99
CA THR A 186 7.44 -26.42 -15.89
C THR A 186 6.74 -27.74 -15.62
N CYS A 187 6.20 -28.36 -16.67
CA CYS A 187 5.51 -29.65 -16.55
C CYS A 187 6.46 -30.68 -15.92
N VAL A 188 6.03 -31.34 -14.83
CA VAL A 188 6.85 -32.33 -14.11
C VAL A 188 7.21 -33.50 -15.02
N ARG A 189 6.23 -33.96 -15.81
CA ARG A 189 6.37 -35.15 -16.67
C ARG A 189 7.34 -34.94 -17.83
N CYS A 190 7.20 -33.84 -18.59
CA CYS A 190 8.04 -33.58 -19.76
C CYS A 190 9.21 -32.63 -19.50
N SER A 191 9.35 -32.10 -18.29
CA SER A 191 10.38 -31.13 -17.88
C SER A 191 10.52 -29.94 -18.85
N GLY A 192 9.40 -29.46 -19.41
CA GLY A 192 9.40 -28.32 -20.34
C GLY A 192 9.58 -28.67 -21.82
N SER A 193 9.88 -29.91 -22.18
CA SER A 193 10.07 -30.32 -23.59
C SER A 193 8.79 -30.36 -24.44
N GLY A 194 7.61 -30.33 -23.79
CA GLY A 194 6.30 -30.49 -24.43
C GLY A 194 6.04 -31.88 -25.02
N SER A 195 7.02 -32.80 -24.98
CA SER A 195 6.95 -34.14 -25.57
C SER A 195 6.73 -35.20 -24.50
N GLU A 196 6.08 -36.31 -24.87
CA GLU A 196 5.90 -37.44 -23.96
C GLU A 196 7.27 -38.03 -23.58
N PRO A 197 7.52 -38.39 -22.30
CA PRO A 197 8.78 -38.98 -21.87
C PRO A 197 9.16 -40.20 -22.73
N GLY A 198 10.37 -40.19 -23.28
CA GLY A 198 10.85 -41.21 -24.23
C GLY A 198 10.69 -40.82 -25.71
N SER A 199 9.86 -39.82 -26.02
CA SER A 199 9.82 -39.20 -27.34
C SER A 199 10.64 -37.91 -27.34
N LYS A 200 11.52 -37.75 -28.34
CA LYS A 200 12.32 -36.52 -28.51
C LYS A 200 11.66 -35.61 -29.55
N PRO A 201 11.68 -34.28 -29.36
CA PRO A 201 11.30 -33.35 -30.41
C PRO A 201 12.18 -33.59 -31.64
N MET A 202 11.56 -33.70 -32.82
CA MET A 202 12.31 -33.80 -34.06
C MET A 202 12.56 -32.40 -34.62
N VAL A 203 13.71 -32.19 -35.27
CA VAL A 203 13.95 -30.95 -36.01
C VAL A 203 12.89 -30.81 -37.11
N CYS A 204 12.35 -29.61 -37.28
CA CYS A 204 11.34 -29.38 -38.30
C CYS A 204 11.95 -29.65 -39.70
N PRO A 205 11.44 -30.61 -40.47
CA PRO A 205 12.03 -30.98 -41.77
C PRO A 205 11.78 -29.92 -42.86
N GLN A 206 10.83 -29.00 -42.64
CA GLN A 206 10.49 -27.96 -43.61
C GLN A 206 11.43 -26.75 -43.54
N CYS A 207 11.96 -26.45 -42.34
CA CYS A 207 12.91 -25.35 -42.15
C CYS A 207 14.29 -25.82 -41.68
N ASN A 208 14.52 -27.13 -41.54
CA ASN A 208 15.74 -27.73 -40.99
C ASN A 208 16.24 -27.05 -39.70
N GLY A 209 15.31 -26.67 -38.82
CA GLY A 209 15.63 -26.02 -37.56
C GLY A 209 15.90 -24.51 -37.64
N THR A 210 15.76 -23.88 -38.80
CA THR A 210 15.92 -22.41 -38.93
C THR A 210 14.70 -21.65 -38.39
N GLY A 211 13.51 -22.27 -38.40
CA GLY A 211 12.26 -21.67 -37.93
C GLY A 211 11.62 -20.70 -38.92
N MET A 212 12.27 -20.43 -40.05
CA MET A 212 11.76 -19.58 -41.12
C MET A 212 11.73 -20.36 -42.44
N GLU A 213 10.79 -20.02 -43.31
CA GLU A 213 10.72 -20.52 -44.68
C GLU A 213 10.79 -19.33 -45.66
N SER A 214 11.54 -19.48 -46.75
CA SER A 214 11.56 -18.50 -47.83
C SER A 214 10.45 -18.85 -48.82
N LEU A 215 9.42 -18.00 -48.89
CA LEU A 215 8.38 -18.07 -49.90
C LEU A 215 8.82 -17.21 -51.08
N THR A 216 9.07 -17.86 -52.22
CA THR A 216 9.34 -17.19 -53.49
C THR A 216 8.02 -17.05 -54.24
N THR A 217 7.51 -15.83 -54.37
CA THR A 217 6.32 -15.54 -55.19
C THR A 217 6.74 -14.62 -56.33
N GLY A 218 6.98 -15.20 -57.51
CA GLY A 218 7.50 -14.48 -58.67
C GLY A 218 8.92 -13.94 -58.42
N ALA A 219 9.16 -12.67 -58.74
CA ALA A 219 10.45 -12.00 -58.59
C ALA A 219 10.78 -11.55 -57.15
N TYR A 220 9.89 -11.83 -56.18
CA TYR A 220 10.05 -11.41 -54.78
C TYR A 220 10.33 -12.62 -53.87
N PHE A 221 11.37 -12.51 -53.05
CA PHE A 221 11.72 -13.49 -52.01
C PHE A 221 11.31 -12.94 -50.64
N MET A 222 10.40 -13.61 -49.96
CA MET A 222 9.93 -13.21 -48.62
C MET A 222 10.24 -14.30 -47.61
N ARG A 223 10.94 -13.97 -46.50
CA ARG A 223 11.10 -14.90 -45.37
C ARG A 223 9.90 -14.77 -44.43
N THR A 224 9.20 -15.88 -44.23
CA THR A 224 8.04 -15.97 -43.33
C THR A 224 8.34 -17.01 -42.23
N THR A 225 7.61 -16.97 -41.12
CA THR A 225 7.68 -18.02 -40.11
C THR A 225 7.30 -19.37 -40.73
N CYS A 226 8.04 -20.43 -40.41
CA CYS A 226 7.76 -21.75 -40.98
C CYS A 226 6.33 -22.18 -40.63
N ARG A 227 5.49 -22.47 -41.63
CA ARG A 227 4.08 -22.80 -41.42
C ARG A 227 3.89 -24.08 -40.59
N ARG A 228 4.86 -25.00 -40.66
CA ARG A 228 4.78 -26.31 -40.02
C ARG A 228 5.15 -26.30 -38.53
N CYS A 229 6.16 -25.52 -38.14
CA CYS A 229 6.58 -25.41 -36.73
C CYS A 229 6.19 -24.08 -36.08
N GLY A 230 5.58 -23.16 -36.82
CA GLY A 230 5.23 -21.82 -36.32
C GLY A 230 6.41 -21.00 -35.82
N GLY A 231 7.64 -21.33 -36.25
CA GLY A 231 8.87 -20.72 -35.74
C GLY A 231 9.55 -21.47 -34.59
N ALA A 232 8.95 -22.54 -34.03
CA ALA A 232 9.50 -23.31 -32.91
C ALA A 232 10.75 -24.13 -33.24
N ARG A 233 11.15 -24.21 -34.53
CA ARG A 233 12.32 -24.96 -35.06
C ARG A 233 12.27 -26.49 -34.89
N GLN A 234 11.45 -26.98 -33.98
CA GLN A 234 11.23 -28.39 -33.68
C GLN A 234 9.73 -28.72 -33.74
N ILE A 235 9.42 -29.99 -34.00
CA ILE A 235 8.06 -30.53 -34.01
C ILE A 235 7.99 -31.65 -33.00
N VAL A 236 6.97 -31.60 -32.15
CA VAL A 236 6.65 -32.65 -31.20
C VAL A 236 5.70 -33.64 -31.87
N LYS A 237 6.15 -34.88 -32.13
CA LYS A 237 5.28 -35.93 -32.70
C LYS A 237 4.25 -36.43 -31.67
N ASN A 238 4.71 -36.66 -30.45
CA ASN A 238 3.90 -37.16 -29.34
C ASN A 238 3.83 -36.07 -28.27
N PRO A 239 2.77 -35.24 -28.25
CA PRO A 239 2.63 -34.21 -27.24
C PRO A 239 2.47 -34.86 -25.86
N CYS A 240 3.08 -34.26 -24.84
CA CYS A 240 2.96 -34.74 -23.47
C CYS A 240 1.50 -34.72 -23.02
N VAL A 241 1.03 -35.81 -22.41
CA VAL A 241 -0.38 -35.95 -21.97
C VAL A 241 -0.78 -34.88 -20.95
N ASP A 242 0.10 -34.56 -20.01
CA ASP A 242 -0.19 -33.66 -18.88
C ASP A 242 -0.26 -32.18 -19.30
N CYS A 243 0.64 -31.75 -20.20
CA CYS A 243 0.71 -30.36 -20.67
C CYS A 243 0.16 -30.14 -22.09
N ARG A 244 -0.24 -31.21 -22.78
CA ARG A 244 -0.75 -31.21 -24.16
C ARG A 244 0.15 -30.45 -25.14
N GLY A 245 1.46 -30.58 -24.99
CA GLY A 245 2.44 -29.89 -25.84
C GLY A 245 2.88 -28.49 -25.37
N ALA A 246 2.25 -27.93 -24.32
CA ALA A 246 2.57 -26.58 -23.84
C ALA A 246 3.89 -26.48 -23.05
N GLY A 247 4.41 -27.60 -22.53
CA GLY A 247 5.61 -27.63 -21.70
C GLY A 247 5.43 -27.07 -20.28
N GLN A 248 4.28 -26.47 -19.97
CA GLN A 248 3.94 -25.92 -18.66
C GLN A 248 2.60 -26.47 -18.17
N THR A 249 2.46 -26.58 -16.85
CA THR A 249 1.24 -27.04 -16.17
C THR A 249 0.98 -26.17 -14.95
N THR A 250 -0.28 -25.95 -14.59
CA THR A 250 -0.62 -25.25 -13.33
C THR A 250 -0.38 -26.19 -12.16
N GLN A 251 0.63 -25.91 -11.35
CA GLN A 251 0.95 -26.69 -10.15
C GLN A 251 0.51 -25.93 -8.90
N ARG A 252 -0.03 -26.65 -7.92
CA ARG A 252 -0.32 -26.10 -6.60
C ARG A 252 0.95 -26.15 -5.77
N LYS A 253 1.55 -24.99 -5.48
CA LYS A 253 2.69 -24.89 -4.57
C LYS A 253 2.22 -24.33 -3.23
N ARG A 254 2.69 -24.95 -2.15
CA ARG A 254 2.57 -24.40 -0.80
C ARG A 254 3.70 -23.39 -0.61
N LEU A 255 3.34 -22.18 -0.24
CA LEU A 255 4.25 -21.07 0.01
C LEU A 255 4.05 -20.59 1.44
N VAL A 256 5.16 -20.41 2.16
CA VAL A 256 5.16 -19.74 3.45
C VAL A 256 5.38 -18.26 3.20
N ILE A 257 4.37 -17.44 3.52
CA ILE A 257 4.42 -15.99 3.32
C ILE A 257 4.73 -15.36 4.69
N PRO A 258 5.92 -14.75 4.87
CA PRO A 258 6.22 -14.04 6.10
C PRO A 258 5.46 -12.72 6.13
N VAL A 259 4.47 -12.63 7.03
CA VAL A 259 3.72 -11.40 7.26
C VAL A 259 4.41 -10.63 8.39
N PRO A 260 4.93 -9.41 8.13
CA PRO A 260 5.57 -8.61 9.17
C PRO A 260 4.57 -8.18 10.24
N ALA A 261 5.07 -7.88 11.43
CA ALA A 261 4.25 -7.36 12.52
C ALA A 261 3.71 -5.96 12.18
N GLY A 262 2.47 -5.70 12.56
CA GLY A 262 1.85 -4.37 12.42
C GLY A 262 1.25 -4.05 11.06
N VAL A 263 1.07 -5.04 10.18
CA VAL A 263 0.42 -4.86 8.88
C VAL A 263 -1.01 -4.33 9.02
N GLU A 264 -1.40 -3.42 8.13
CA GLU A 264 -2.75 -2.86 8.08
C GLU A 264 -3.64 -3.60 7.09
N ALA A 265 -4.95 -3.52 7.31
CA ALA A 265 -5.93 -4.08 6.37
C ALA A 265 -5.86 -3.35 5.02
N GLY A 266 -5.88 -4.11 3.93
CA GLY A 266 -5.79 -3.58 2.57
C GLY A 266 -4.36 -3.36 2.07
N GLN A 267 -3.34 -3.63 2.89
CA GLN A 267 -1.96 -3.61 2.41
C GLN A 267 -1.69 -4.79 1.47
N THR A 268 -0.90 -4.54 0.44
CA THR A 268 -0.50 -5.55 -0.54
C THR A 268 0.98 -5.91 -0.38
N LEU A 269 1.26 -7.19 -0.15
CA LEU A 269 2.62 -7.73 -0.10
C LEU A 269 2.97 -8.37 -1.45
N ARG A 270 4.13 -8.02 -2.00
CA ARG A 270 4.66 -8.64 -3.23
C ARG A 270 5.54 -9.81 -2.85
N VAL A 271 5.14 -11.02 -3.27
CA VAL A 271 5.89 -12.24 -2.98
C VAL A 271 6.36 -12.89 -4.28
N PRO A 272 7.68 -13.10 -4.46
CA PRO A 272 8.19 -13.81 -5.63
C PRO A 272 7.94 -15.31 -5.49
N VAL A 273 7.37 -15.93 -6.52
CA VAL A 273 7.10 -17.37 -6.57
C VAL A 273 7.64 -17.96 -7.87
N GLY A 274 8.89 -18.43 -7.81
CA GLY A 274 9.60 -18.92 -8.98
C GLY A 274 9.88 -17.80 -9.98
N ARG A 275 9.29 -17.90 -11.19
CA ARG A 275 9.42 -16.88 -12.26
C ARG A 275 8.26 -15.88 -12.30
N GLN A 276 7.27 -16.02 -11.43
CA GLN A 276 6.10 -15.15 -11.35
C GLN A 276 6.08 -14.41 -10.02
N GLU A 277 5.38 -13.28 -9.99
CA GLU A 277 5.17 -12.52 -8.76
C GLU A 277 3.68 -12.52 -8.43
N ILE A 278 3.39 -12.63 -7.13
CA ILE A 278 2.04 -12.74 -6.61
C ILE A 278 1.82 -11.55 -5.69
N TRP A 279 0.67 -10.89 -5.85
CA TRP A 279 0.26 -9.79 -5.00
C TRP A 279 -0.68 -10.33 -3.94
N VAL A 280 -0.26 -10.24 -2.69
CA VAL A 280 -0.99 -10.80 -1.56
C VAL A 280 -1.71 -9.63 -0.88
N ASN A 281 -3.01 -9.55 -1.06
CA ASN A 281 -3.84 -8.54 -0.41
C ASN A 281 -4.18 -9.03 1.01
N ILE A 282 -3.74 -8.30 2.03
CA ILE A 282 -3.95 -8.64 3.43
C ILE A 282 -5.30 -8.09 3.87
N GLN A 283 -6.19 -8.99 4.29
CA GLN A 283 -7.43 -8.63 4.97
C GLN A 283 -7.32 -9.01 6.44
N VAL A 284 -7.59 -8.04 7.32
CA VAL A 284 -7.54 -8.25 8.77
C VAL A 284 -8.96 -8.28 9.32
N GLU A 285 -9.30 -9.35 10.01
CA GLU A 285 -10.58 -9.48 10.70
C GLU A 285 -10.67 -8.53 11.89
N ARG A 286 -11.88 -8.02 12.15
CA ARG A 286 -12.13 -7.18 13.32
C ARG A 286 -12.06 -8.02 14.58
N SER A 287 -11.27 -7.57 15.55
CA SER A 287 -11.20 -8.21 16.85
C SER A 287 -12.40 -7.84 17.73
N ARG A 288 -12.75 -8.71 18.69
CA ARG A 288 -13.82 -8.45 19.67
C ARG A 288 -13.34 -7.63 20.86
N ASN A 289 -12.06 -7.73 21.21
CA ASN A 289 -11.51 -7.20 22.46
C ASN A 289 -10.73 -5.90 22.23
N PHE A 290 -10.16 -5.73 21.04
CA PHE A 290 -9.27 -4.64 20.66
C PHE A 290 -9.82 -3.84 19.47
N ARG A 291 -9.72 -2.52 19.58
CA ARG A 291 -9.92 -1.56 18.49
C ARG A 291 -8.57 -0.93 18.16
N ARG A 292 -8.16 -0.95 16.90
CA ARG A 292 -6.89 -0.36 16.45
C ARG A 292 -7.10 1.06 15.98
N GLU A 293 -6.22 1.94 16.42
CA GLU A 293 -6.11 3.33 15.97
C GLU A 293 -4.64 3.60 15.62
N GLY A 294 -4.30 3.40 14.34
CA GLY A 294 -2.90 3.45 13.89
C GLY A 294 -2.03 2.37 14.54
N ALA A 295 -1.03 2.77 15.31
CA ALA A 295 -0.17 1.87 16.08
C ALA A 295 -0.71 1.58 17.50
N ASP A 296 -1.66 2.39 17.96
CA ASP A 296 -2.22 2.30 19.30
C ASP A 296 -3.42 1.35 19.30
N ILE A 297 -3.64 0.71 20.44
CA ILE A 297 -4.74 -0.22 20.65
C ILE A 297 -5.62 0.24 21.79
N HIS A 298 -6.93 0.03 21.64
CA HIS A 298 -7.93 0.35 22.62
C HIS A 298 -8.66 -0.92 23.03
N SER A 299 -8.74 -1.20 24.33
CA SER A 299 -9.55 -2.30 24.86
C SER A 299 -10.50 -1.78 25.94
N ASP A 300 -11.65 -2.43 26.07
CA ASP A 300 -12.59 -2.15 27.14
C ASP A 300 -12.40 -3.16 28.28
N VAL A 301 -12.33 -2.69 29.52
CA VAL A 301 -12.19 -3.54 30.72
C VAL A 301 -13.32 -3.27 31.68
N ASP A 302 -14.04 -4.33 32.04
CA ASP A 302 -15.14 -4.25 32.99
C ASP A 302 -14.58 -4.36 34.42
N VAL A 303 -14.92 -3.39 35.27
CA VAL A 303 -14.46 -3.28 36.66
C VAL A 303 -15.66 -3.22 37.59
N SER A 304 -15.56 -3.84 38.76
CA SER A 304 -16.62 -3.79 39.78
C SER A 304 -16.67 -2.43 40.48
N ILE A 305 -17.83 -2.06 41.02
CA ILE A 305 -18.01 -0.81 41.80
C ILE A 305 -16.99 -0.74 42.95
N SER A 306 -16.82 -1.84 43.68
CA SER A 306 -15.87 -1.90 44.80
C SER A 306 -14.43 -1.64 44.35
N GLN A 307 -14.00 -2.19 43.21
CA GLN A 307 -12.66 -1.95 42.66
C GLN A 307 -12.48 -0.54 42.11
N ALA A 308 -13.53 0.07 41.56
CA ALA A 308 -13.48 1.44 41.08
C ALA A 308 -13.33 2.43 42.25
N VAL A 309 -14.07 2.21 43.35
CA VAL A 309 -14.05 3.08 44.55
C VAL A 309 -12.79 2.85 45.38
N LEU A 310 -12.50 1.59 45.76
CA LEU A 310 -11.40 1.26 46.68
C LEU A 310 -10.04 1.13 45.98
N GLY A 311 -10.04 1.05 44.65
CA GLY A 311 -8.88 0.64 43.87
C GLY A 311 -8.67 -0.88 43.91
N GLY A 312 -7.71 -1.36 43.12
CA GLY A 312 -7.40 -2.79 43.07
C GLY A 312 -6.45 -3.16 41.95
N LYS A 313 -6.37 -4.45 41.64
CA LYS A 313 -5.63 -4.97 40.48
C LYS A 313 -6.59 -5.77 39.60
N VAL A 314 -6.54 -5.55 38.29
CA VAL A 314 -7.36 -6.26 37.31
C VAL A 314 -6.45 -6.85 36.24
N ARG A 315 -6.75 -8.09 35.83
CA ARG A 315 -6.09 -8.74 34.70
C ARG A 315 -6.81 -8.38 33.41
N VAL A 316 -6.06 -7.91 32.44
CA VAL A 316 -6.53 -7.43 31.15
C VAL A 316 -5.80 -8.20 30.06
N PRO A 317 -6.51 -8.76 29.06
CA PRO A 317 -5.84 -9.40 27.94
C PRO A 317 -5.04 -8.34 27.17
N GLY A 318 -3.74 -8.51 27.09
CA GLY A 318 -2.87 -7.71 26.25
C GLY A 318 -2.66 -8.39 24.89
N LEU A 319 -2.04 -7.66 23.96
CA LEU A 319 -1.82 -8.16 22.61
C LEU A 319 -0.82 -9.32 22.56
N TYR A 320 0.18 -9.35 23.42
CA TYR A 320 1.24 -10.38 23.47
C TYR A 320 1.12 -11.27 24.70
N GLU A 321 0.79 -10.66 25.84
CA GLU A 321 0.72 -11.28 27.15
C GLU A 321 -0.46 -10.69 27.94
N ASP A 322 -0.93 -11.41 28.96
CA ASP A 322 -1.92 -10.87 29.89
C ASP A 322 -1.27 -9.85 30.82
N LEU A 323 -1.87 -8.67 30.92
CA LEU A 323 -1.34 -7.55 31.70
C LEU A 323 -2.14 -7.42 33.01
N THR A 324 -1.45 -7.28 34.13
CA THR A 324 -2.09 -6.94 35.41
C THR A 324 -1.94 -5.45 35.65
N ILE A 325 -3.04 -4.70 35.59
CA ILE A 325 -3.07 -3.25 35.82
C ILE A 325 -3.53 -2.95 37.23
N ALA A 326 -2.95 -1.91 37.84
CA ALA A 326 -3.46 -1.33 39.08
C ALA A 326 -4.50 -0.26 38.75
N ILE A 327 -5.67 -0.38 39.35
CA ILE A 327 -6.76 0.60 39.24
C ILE A 327 -6.66 1.53 40.45
N PRO A 328 -6.45 2.83 40.25
CA PRO A 328 -6.41 3.78 41.35
C PRO A 328 -7.79 3.90 42.03
N PRO A 329 -7.83 4.19 43.34
CA PRO A 329 -9.10 4.45 44.02
C PRO A 329 -9.77 5.70 43.43
N GLY A 330 -11.10 5.67 43.33
CA GLY A 330 -11.88 6.74 42.71
C GLY A 330 -11.85 6.78 41.18
N THR A 331 -11.54 5.66 40.52
CA THR A 331 -11.53 5.58 39.04
C THR A 331 -12.95 5.72 38.49
N GLY A 332 -13.13 6.64 37.54
CA GLY A 332 -14.41 6.87 36.89
C GLY A 332 -14.75 5.84 35.80
N SER A 333 -16.03 5.75 35.43
CA SER A 333 -16.40 5.03 34.20
C SER A 333 -15.93 5.80 32.97
N HIS A 334 -15.45 5.08 31.95
CA HIS A 334 -14.81 5.57 30.74
C HIS A 334 -13.46 6.28 30.93
N GLU A 335 -12.87 6.20 32.14
CA GLU A 335 -11.51 6.67 32.36
C GLU A 335 -10.51 5.86 31.52
N ARG A 336 -9.50 6.56 30.99
CA ARG A 336 -8.50 6.00 30.09
C ARG A 336 -7.18 5.80 30.81
N ILE A 337 -6.77 4.55 30.96
CA ILE A 337 -5.45 4.20 31.49
C ILE A 337 -4.53 3.89 30.30
N ARG A 338 -3.40 4.59 30.22
CA ARG A 338 -2.40 4.39 29.16
C ARG A 338 -1.29 3.45 29.62
N LEU A 339 -1.05 2.39 28.85
CA LEU A 339 0.10 1.51 29.00
C LEU A 339 1.10 1.77 27.86
N PRO A 340 2.22 2.45 28.14
CA PRO A 340 3.17 2.85 27.11
C PRO A 340 3.88 1.63 26.51
N GLY A 341 4.06 1.60 25.19
CA GLY A 341 4.82 0.57 24.48
C GLY A 341 4.18 -0.83 24.46
N LYS A 342 2.92 -0.97 24.88
CA LYS A 342 2.17 -2.23 24.88
C LYS A 342 1.20 -2.36 23.68
N GLY A 343 1.32 -1.49 22.68
CA GLY A 343 0.52 -1.50 21.45
C GLY A 343 1.14 -2.32 20.31
N ILE A 344 0.77 -1.97 19.07
CA ILE A 344 1.21 -2.69 17.86
C ILE A 344 2.59 -2.18 17.42
N ALA A 345 3.41 -3.09 16.86
CA ALA A 345 4.68 -2.71 16.26
C ALA A 345 4.45 -1.79 15.05
N ARG A 346 5.21 -0.69 14.94
CA ARG A 346 5.05 0.23 13.82
C ARG A 346 5.69 -0.36 12.56
N PHE A 347 4.93 -0.45 11.46
CA PHE A 347 5.44 -1.03 10.20
C PHE A 347 6.56 -0.18 9.56
N ASN A 348 6.43 1.16 9.57
CA ASN A 348 7.39 2.07 8.93
C ASN A 348 8.43 2.69 9.88
N SER A 349 8.37 2.41 11.19
CA SER A 349 9.26 3.05 12.16
C SER A 349 9.61 2.08 13.28
N PHE A 350 10.71 2.33 13.97
CA PHE A 350 11.11 1.50 15.10
C PHE A 350 10.24 1.82 16.33
N GLY A 351 9.83 0.78 17.05
CA GLY A 351 9.08 0.90 18.29
C GLY A 351 7.63 0.41 18.22
N TYR A 352 6.96 0.55 19.36
CA TYR A 352 5.59 0.09 19.58
C TYR A 352 4.66 1.28 19.83
N GLY A 353 3.39 1.14 19.49
CA GLY A 353 2.34 2.03 19.98
C GLY A 353 2.00 1.79 21.44
N ASP A 354 1.00 2.50 21.92
CA ASP A 354 0.49 2.43 23.29
C ASP A 354 -0.81 1.63 23.36
N HIS A 355 -1.10 1.06 24.53
CA HIS A 355 -2.37 0.39 24.81
C HIS A 355 -3.21 1.25 25.76
N TYR A 356 -4.33 1.75 25.25
CA TYR A 356 -5.33 2.48 26.02
C TYR A 356 -6.42 1.55 26.51
N ILE A 357 -6.59 1.50 27.83
CA ILE A 357 -7.62 0.73 28.47
C ILE A 357 -8.73 1.68 28.87
N HIS A 358 -9.94 1.43 28.36
CA HIS A 358 -11.16 2.13 28.76
C HIS A 358 -11.83 1.35 29.88
N VAL A 359 -11.88 1.94 31.07
CA VAL A 359 -12.51 1.33 32.23
C VAL A 359 -14.02 1.46 32.12
N ARG A 360 -14.78 0.38 32.31
CA ARG A 360 -16.24 0.40 32.39
C ARG A 360 -16.66 -0.14 33.75
N VAL A 361 -17.27 0.72 34.57
CA VAL A 361 -17.79 0.28 35.86
C VAL A 361 -19.11 -0.45 35.65
N ARG A 362 -19.15 -1.74 35.98
CA ARG A 362 -20.32 -2.58 35.78
C ARG A 362 -21.00 -2.89 37.12
N ALA A 363 -22.21 -2.35 37.28
CA ALA A 363 -23.05 -2.69 38.42
C ALA A 363 -23.58 -4.13 38.31
N PRO A 364 -23.56 -4.92 39.41
CA PRO A 364 -24.15 -6.25 39.43
C PRO A 364 -25.68 -6.17 39.26
N ARG A 365 -26.25 -7.02 38.38
CA ARG A 365 -27.71 -7.04 38.12
C ARG A 365 -28.53 -7.70 39.23
N ARG A 366 -27.90 -8.52 40.05
CA ARG A 366 -28.51 -9.25 41.16
C ARG A 366 -27.63 -9.09 42.38
N LEU A 367 -28.23 -8.72 43.50
CA LEU A 367 -27.56 -8.53 44.77
C LEU A 367 -28.11 -9.55 45.77
N THR A 368 -27.25 -10.11 46.59
CA THR A 368 -27.69 -10.86 47.78
C THR A 368 -28.24 -9.89 48.82
N GLU A 369 -29.02 -10.40 49.78
CA GLU A 369 -29.61 -9.57 50.84
C GLU A 369 -28.55 -8.81 51.65
N ALA A 370 -27.42 -9.48 51.95
CA ALA A 370 -26.26 -8.85 52.57
C ALA A 370 -25.63 -7.74 51.71
N GLN A 371 -25.46 -7.97 50.40
CA GLN A 371 -24.92 -6.95 49.50
C GLN A 371 -25.85 -5.76 49.35
N ARG A 372 -27.17 -5.99 49.30
CA ARG A 372 -28.18 -4.93 49.27
C ARG A 372 -28.12 -4.08 50.53
N ALA A 373 -28.05 -4.69 51.71
CA ALA A 373 -27.93 -3.97 52.97
C ALA A 373 -26.69 -3.06 53.02
N LEU A 374 -25.54 -3.54 52.51
CA LEU A 374 -24.31 -2.73 52.42
C LEU A 374 -24.44 -1.55 51.44
N MET A 375 -25.08 -1.75 50.29
CA MET A 375 -25.29 -0.67 49.31
C MET A 375 -26.26 0.39 49.83
N LEU A 376 -27.32 -0.01 50.53
CA LEU A 376 -28.24 0.92 51.21
C LEU A 376 -27.50 1.72 52.30
N GLY A 377 -26.68 1.04 53.11
CA GLY A 377 -25.85 1.71 54.10
C GLY A 377 -24.88 2.71 53.48
N PHE A 378 -24.26 2.39 52.34
CA PHE A 378 -23.38 3.32 51.62
C PHE A 378 -24.16 4.54 51.08
N ALA A 379 -25.35 4.33 50.51
CA ALA A 379 -26.19 5.40 49.98
C ALA A 379 -26.63 6.43 51.04
N GLU A 380 -26.76 6.03 52.32
CA GLU A 380 -27.06 6.97 53.41
C GLU A 380 -25.93 7.97 53.69
N PHE A 381 -24.69 7.65 53.32
CA PHE A 381 -23.50 8.49 53.52
C PHE A 381 -23.04 9.21 52.25
N GLU A 382 -23.68 8.99 51.10
CA GLU A 382 -23.33 9.70 49.86
C GLU A 382 -23.88 11.13 49.88
N ASP A 383 -22.99 12.12 49.92
CA ASP A 383 -23.36 13.55 49.95
C ASP A 383 -23.80 14.11 48.57
N ALA A 384 -23.69 13.32 47.49
CA ALA A 384 -23.59 13.86 46.14
C ALA A 384 -24.48 13.17 45.10
N PHE A 385 -25.81 13.24 45.26
CA PHE A 385 -26.75 13.36 44.14
C PHE A 385 -28.03 13.99 44.70
N GLN A 386 -28.58 15.02 44.03
CA GLN A 386 -29.86 15.62 44.41
C GLN A 386 -30.89 14.51 44.57
N ALA A 387 -31.30 14.26 45.81
CA ALA A 387 -32.35 13.32 46.14
C ALA A 387 -33.60 13.77 45.39
N ILE A 388 -33.89 13.12 44.26
CA ILE A 388 -35.24 13.18 43.70
C ILE A 388 -36.03 12.25 44.61
N ASP A 389 -36.81 12.88 45.47
CA ASP A 389 -37.79 12.27 46.38
C ASP A 389 -38.46 11.06 45.74
N THR A 390 -37.93 9.87 46.03
CA THR A 390 -38.47 8.61 45.53
C THR A 390 -38.87 7.76 46.71
N THR A 391 -39.90 8.20 47.44
CA THR A 391 -40.73 7.38 48.36
C THR A 391 -40.04 6.54 49.47
N GLU A 392 -38.70 6.50 49.51
CA GLU A 392 -37.89 5.75 50.47
C GLU A 392 -37.51 6.60 51.69
N SER A 393 -37.83 7.90 51.70
CA SER A 393 -37.77 8.73 52.90
C SER A 393 -38.65 8.19 54.04
N PHE A 394 -39.71 7.43 53.71
CA PHE A 394 -40.59 6.80 54.69
C PHE A 394 -40.01 5.51 55.30
N LEU A 395 -39.39 4.64 54.50
CA LEU A 395 -38.84 3.36 54.98
C LEU A 395 -37.48 3.52 55.68
N LEU A 396 -36.68 4.51 55.25
CA LEU A 396 -35.42 4.87 55.93
C LEU A 396 -35.66 5.44 57.33
N SER A 397 -36.79 6.10 57.57
CA SER A 397 -37.16 6.57 58.92
C SER A 397 -37.44 5.40 59.89
N GLN A 398 -38.07 4.32 59.42
CA GLN A 398 -38.36 3.16 60.25
C GLN A 398 -37.13 2.27 60.47
N LEU A 399 -36.25 2.13 59.47
CA LEU A 399 -35.01 1.37 59.64
C LEU A 399 -34.00 2.07 60.57
N LYS A 400 -33.92 3.41 60.53
CA LYS A 400 -33.13 4.19 61.50
C LYS A 400 -33.59 3.97 62.94
N ALA A 401 -34.91 3.82 63.18
CA ALA A 401 -35.42 3.50 64.50
C ALA A 401 -34.97 2.10 65.00
N VAL A 402 -34.92 1.11 64.10
CA VAL A 402 -34.54 -0.27 64.45
C VAL A 402 -33.02 -0.40 64.69
N ILE A 403 -32.19 0.25 63.89
CA ILE A 403 -30.72 0.18 64.01
C ILE A 403 -30.24 0.90 65.27
N VAL A 404 -30.82 2.05 65.61
CA VAL A 404 -30.50 2.78 66.85
C VAL A 404 -30.90 1.95 68.08
N GLN A 405 -32.04 1.25 68.06
CA GLN A 405 -32.44 0.39 69.17
C GLN A 405 -31.54 -0.86 69.33
N ASN A 406 -31.10 -1.48 68.23
CA ASN A 406 -30.18 -2.62 68.30
C ASN A 406 -28.77 -2.24 68.78
N ASN A 407 -28.29 -1.05 68.45
CA ASN A 407 -27.01 -0.54 68.94
C ASN A 407 -27.07 -0.15 70.44
N LEU A 408 -28.20 0.38 70.92
CA LEU A 408 -28.45 0.62 72.35
C LEU A 408 -28.58 -0.69 73.15
N ALA A 409 -29.26 -1.70 72.59
CA ALA A 409 -29.40 -3.02 73.23
C ALA A 409 -28.07 -3.77 73.33
N THR A 410 -27.24 -3.73 72.28
CA THR A 410 -25.90 -4.35 72.29
C THR A 410 -24.91 -3.60 73.19
N ALA A 411 -25.05 -2.28 73.34
CA ALA A 411 -24.29 -1.50 74.32
C ALA A 411 -24.70 -1.78 75.78
N ALA A 412 -26.00 -2.03 76.03
CA ALA A 412 -26.51 -2.40 77.37
C ALA A 412 -26.04 -3.80 77.81
N VAL A 413 -26.07 -4.78 76.91
CA VAL A 413 -25.60 -6.16 77.19
C VAL A 413 -24.10 -6.24 77.50
N LYS A 414 -23.31 -5.26 77.01
CA LYS A 414 -21.86 -5.19 77.26
C LYS A 414 -21.51 -4.59 78.63
N LYS A 415 -22.43 -3.84 79.27
CA LYS A 415 -22.23 -3.23 80.60
C LYS A 415 -22.47 -4.22 81.75
N ASP A 416 -23.34 -5.21 81.60
CA ASP A 416 -23.68 -6.17 82.67
C ASP A 416 -22.68 -7.33 82.84
N LYS A 417 -21.75 -7.54 81.90
CA LYS A 417 -20.73 -8.62 81.99
C LYS A 417 -19.36 -8.17 82.53
N GLY A 418 -19.23 -6.91 82.96
CA GLY A 418 -17.98 -6.34 83.46
C GLY A 418 -17.92 -6.25 84.98
N GLY A 419 -17.91 -7.37 85.70
CA GLY A 419 -17.68 -7.35 87.15
C GLY A 419 -17.71 -8.70 87.84
N LYS A 420 -16.54 -9.37 87.97
CA LYS A 420 -16.09 -10.16 89.14
C LYS A 420 -14.76 -10.93 88.88
N GLY A 421 -13.76 -10.70 89.75
CA GLY A 421 -12.67 -11.60 90.20
C GLY A 421 -11.43 -11.73 89.28
N GLU A 422 -10.22 -11.22 89.59
CA GLU A 422 -9.16 -11.78 90.50
C GLU A 422 -8.75 -13.23 90.13
N ASP A 423 -7.49 -13.68 90.01
CA ASP A 423 -6.19 -13.25 90.55
C ASP A 423 -5.04 -14.07 89.87
N ARG A 424 -3.79 -13.57 89.92
CA ARG A 424 -2.49 -14.29 89.97
C ARG A 424 -1.94 -15.21 88.84
N ARG A 425 -0.85 -14.76 88.18
CA ARG A 425 0.58 -15.24 88.27
C ARG A 425 1.38 -15.04 86.97
N LYS A 426 2.52 -14.35 87.08
CA LYS A 426 3.67 -14.37 86.14
C LYS A 426 4.35 -15.75 86.12
N PRO A 427 5.11 -16.07 85.05
CA PRO A 427 6.56 -16.20 85.29
C PRO A 427 7.46 -15.64 84.17
N ASP A 428 8.73 -15.55 84.56
CA ASP A 428 9.92 -14.99 83.93
C ASP A 428 10.47 -15.72 82.69
N SER A 429 11.34 -14.99 82.01
CA SER A 429 12.34 -15.33 80.99
C SER A 429 13.31 -16.47 81.34
N SER A 430 13.72 -17.26 80.35
CA SER A 430 15.13 -17.62 80.06
C SER A 430 15.24 -18.51 78.81
N GLU A 431 16.23 -18.20 77.96
CA GLU A 431 16.68 -18.98 76.79
C GLU A 431 17.62 -20.16 77.22
N PRO A 432 18.46 -20.74 76.35
CA PRO A 432 18.21 -22.01 75.66
C PRO A 432 19.26 -23.08 76.02
N ASP A 433 19.08 -24.35 75.64
CA ASP A 433 20.26 -25.15 75.31
C ASP A 433 20.03 -26.36 74.39
N SER A 434 21.13 -26.62 73.71
CA SER A 434 21.48 -27.53 72.64
C SER A 434 21.45 -29.03 72.98
N THR A 435 21.29 -29.88 71.95
CA THR A 435 22.26 -30.92 71.51
C THR A 435 21.60 -32.09 70.74
N SER A 436 22.15 -32.31 69.53
CA SER A 436 22.42 -33.58 68.82
C SER A 436 21.63 -34.85 69.16
N ASN A 437 21.07 -35.51 68.14
CA ASN A 437 21.77 -36.65 67.53
C ASN A 437 21.18 -37.11 66.20
N SER A 438 22.12 -37.45 65.32
CA SER A 438 22.05 -38.15 64.04
C SER A 438 21.41 -39.55 64.11
N THR A 439 20.72 -39.97 63.05
CA THR A 439 21.12 -41.10 62.15
C THR A 439 20.02 -41.50 61.16
N GLU A 440 20.45 -41.73 59.90
CA GLU A 440 20.00 -42.74 58.93
C GLU A 440 18.50 -43.00 58.69
N LYS A 441 18.03 -42.88 57.43
CA LYS A 441 18.21 -43.89 56.38
C LYS A 441 17.60 -43.46 55.04
N ALA A 442 18.29 -43.85 53.99
CA ALA A 442 17.99 -43.63 52.58
C ALA A 442 16.75 -44.40 52.08
N SER A 443 16.10 -43.89 51.02
CA SER A 443 15.79 -44.69 49.83
C SER A 443 15.31 -43.82 48.67
N ALA A 444 16.10 -43.82 47.60
CA ALA A 444 15.71 -43.41 46.26
C ALA A 444 15.07 -44.60 45.51
N SER A 445 13.98 -44.38 44.79
CA SER A 445 13.68 -45.02 43.50
C SER A 445 12.57 -44.24 42.80
N LYS A 446 12.83 -43.52 41.70
CA LYS A 446 13.15 -43.93 40.32
C LYS A 446 11.92 -44.41 39.52
N LYS A 447 11.78 -43.74 38.36
CA LYS A 447 11.33 -44.21 37.03
C LYS A 447 9.85 -44.05 36.63
N GLY A 448 9.73 -43.50 35.42
CA GLY A 448 8.58 -43.33 34.55
C GLY A 448 8.99 -42.34 33.48
#